data_AF-A0A699W122-F1
#
_entry.id   AF-A0A699W122-F1
#
_cell.length_a   1.000
_cell.length_b   1.000
_cell.length_c   1.000
_cell.angle_alpha   90.00
_cell.angle_beta   90.00
_cell.angle_gamma   90.00
#
_symmetry.space_group_name_H-M   'P 1'
#
loop_
_entity.id
_entity.type
_entity.pdbx_description
1 polymer ?
#
loop_
_entity_poly.entity_id
_entity_poly.type
_entity_poly.pdbx_seq_one_letter_code
_entity_poly.pdbx_strand_id
1 'polypeptide(L)'
;MIDQGVTAALAARDALRSTNGDDSHNSRTCVRRTERATRECTYTDFLKGLPDMIHGSLVASKPKMMQEAIEIATELMDKKIRTFAKRETASK
;
A
#
# COMPACT_ATOMS: atom_id res chain seq x y z
N MET A 1 -32.30 43.64 -28.35
CA MET A 1 -32.67 42.24 -28.61
C MET A 1 -31.46 41.53 -29.18
N ILE A 2 -30.83 40.78 -28.29
CA ILE A 2 -29.80 39.72 -28.39
C ILE A 2 -30.10 38.83 -29.62
N ASP A 3 -29.20 38.38 -30.49
CA ASP A 3 -27.75 38.53 -30.60
C ASP A 3 -27.34 38.06 -32.01
N GLN A 4 -26.78 38.95 -32.84
CA GLN A 4 -25.95 38.53 -33.98
C GLN A 4 -24.51 38.20 -33.51
N GLY A 5 -24.20 38.46 -32.22
CA GLY A 5 -22.91 38.20 -31.57
C GLY A 5 -22.74 36.78 -31.03
N VAL A 6 -23.81 36.01 -30.82
CA VAL A 6 -23.74 34.65 -30.26
C VAL A 6 -23.16 33.63 -31.26
N THR A 7 -23.38 33.80 -32.56
CA THR A 7 -22.91 32.84 -33.57
C THR A 7 -21.42 32.99 -33.89
N ALA A 8 -20.88 34.22 -33.91
CA ALA A 8 -19.45 34.45 -34.12
C ALA A 8 -18.60 34.10 -32.89
N ALA A 9 -19.16 34.21 -31.67
CA ALA A 9 -18.48 33.86 -30.44
C ALA A 9 -18.41 32.34 -30.16
N LEU A 10 -19.21 31.51 -30.85
CA LEU A 10 -19.24 30.05 -30.64
C LEU A 10 -18.10 29.32 -31.36
N ALA A 11 -17.59 29.86 -32.47
CA ALA A 11 -16.51 29.23 -33.25
C ALA A 11 -15.10 29.39 -32.66
N ALA A 12 -14.92 30.25 -31.64
CA ALA A 12 -13.62 30.54 -31.03
C ALA A 12 -13.40 29.85 -29.66
N ARG A 13 -14.22 28.85 -29.31
CA ARG A 13 -14.21 28.22 -27.96
C ARG A 13 -13.82 26.75 -27.93
N ASP A 14 -13.36 26.18 -29.04
CA ASP A 14 -12.84 24.81 -29.07
C ASP A 14 -11.32 24.75 -28.81
N ALA A 15 -10.90 25.53 -27.83
CA ALA A 15 -9.57 25.47 -27.22
C ALA A 15 -9.72 25.74 -25.71
N LEU A 16 -10.69 25.07 -25.06
CA LEU A 16 -10.62 24.90 -23.62
C LEU A 16 -9.47 23.93 -23.35
N ARG A 17 -8.28 24.49 -23.21
CA ARG A 17 -7.10 23.96 -22.51
C ARG A 17 -7.46 22.78 -21.60
N SER A 18 -7.34 21.56 -22.11
CA SER A 18 -7.11 20.40 -21.26
C SER A 18 -5.62 20.24 -21.08
N THR A 19 -5.03 21.17 -20.33
CA THR A 19 -3.74 20.94 -19.68
C THR A 19 -4.07 20.44 -18.29
N ASN A 20 -4.25 19.12 -18.16
CA ASN A 20 -4.12 18.44 -16.88
C ASN A 20 -2.63 18.56 -16.52
N GLY A 21 -2.25 19.69 -15.92
CA GLY A 21 -0.97 19.77 -15.23
C GLY A 21 -1.07 18.82 -14.06
N ASP A 22 -0.56 17.59 -14.24
CA ASP A 22 -0.35 16.67 -13.14
C ASP A 22 0.58 17.38 -12.17
N ASP A 23 0.01 17.82 -11.05
CA ASP A 23 0.75 18.34 -9.91
C ASP A 23 1.43 17.13 -9.26
N SER A 24 2.48 16.66 -9.92
CA SER A 24 3.24 15.49 -9.54
C SER A 24 4.13 15.86 -8.37
N HIS A 25 3.53 15.96 -7.19
CA HIS A 25 4.26 15.84 -5.94
C HIS A 25 4.88 14.45 -5.89
N ASN A 26 6.12 14.29 -6.38
CA ASN A 26 6.97 13.17 -5.99
C ASN A 26 7.46 13.37 -4.55
N SER A 27 6.52 13.47 -3.61
CA SER A 27 6.76 13.46 -2.17
C SER A 27 5.82 12.44 -1.56
N ARG A 28 5.91 11.20 -2.05
CA ARG A 28 5.41 10.03 -1.34
C ARG A 28 6.16 8.81 -1.85
N THR A 29 7.15 8.40 -1.04
CA THR A 29 7.58 7.01 -0.85
C THR A 29 6.95 6.04 -1.84
N CYS A 30 7.75 5.60 -2.79
CA CYS A 30 7.40 4.62 -3.82
C CYS A 30 7.14 3.22 -3.22
N VAL A 31 6.17 3.11 -2.31
CA VAL A 31 5.36 1.90 -2.19
C VAL A 31 4.54 1.88 -3.47
N ARG A 32 5.14 1.36 -4.54
CA ARG A 32 4.43 1.05 -5.78
C ARG A 32 3.18 0.29 -5.35
N ARG A 33 2.00 0.77 -5.73
CA ARG A 33 0.81 -0.06 -5.70
C ARG A 33 1.05 -1.14 -6.74
N THR A 34 1.69 -2.21 -6.29
CA THR A 34 1.88 -3.45 -7.05
C THR A 34 0.49 -3.91 -7.43
N GLU A 35 0.19 -3.84 -8.72
CA GLU A 35 -0.88 -4.64 -9.33
C GLU A 35 -0.76 -6.05 -8.74
N ARG A 36 -1.76 -6.47 -7.96
CA ARG A 36 -1.73 -7.79 -7.31
C ARG A 36 -1.95 -8.84 -8.39
N ALA A 37 -0.90 -9.14 -9.14
CA ALA A 37 -0.80 -10.41 -9.83
C ALA A 37 -1.00 -11.48 -8.76
N THR A 38 -2.03 -12.31 -8.92
CA THR A 38 -2.22 -13.54 -8.15
C THR A 38 -1.09 -14.50 -8.53
N ARG A 39 0.12 -14.19 -8.08
CA ARG A 39 1.26 -15.11 -8.13
C ARG A 39 1.11 -16.05 -6.96
N GLU A 40 1.24 -17.34 -7.23
CA GLU A 40 1.31 -18.35 -6.19
C GLU A 40 2.54 -18.06 -5.33
N CYS A 41 2.30 -17.64 -4.08
CA CYS A 41 3.35 -17.40 -3.11
C CYS A 41 3.86 -18.75 -2.62
N THR A 42 5.16 -19.03 -2.79
CA THR A 42 5.76 -20.21 -2.18
C THR A 42 6.13 -19.92 -0.72
N TYR A 43 6.29 -20.98 0.09
CA TYR A 43 6.74 -20.84 1.48
C TYR A 43 8.05 -20.04 1.61
N THR A 44 8.97 -20.21 0.64
CA THR A 44 10.24 -19.48 0.65
C THR A 44 10.08 -17.99 0.34
N ASP A 45 9.11 -17.62 -0.51
CA ASP A 45 8.80 -16.23 -0.80
C ASP A 45 8.17 -15.55 0.41
N PHE A 46 7.32 -16.28 1.14
CA PHE A 46 6.75 -15.82 2.40
C PHE A 46 7.85 -15.53 3.44
N LEU A 47 8.80 -16.45 3.64
CA LEU A 47 9.91 -16.26 4.58
C LEU A 47 10.79 -15.06 4.23
N LYS A 48 11.12 -14.86 2.95
CA LYS A 48 11.93 -13.72 2.49
C LYS A 48 11.25 -12.37 2.70
N GLY A 49 9.92 -12.34 2.80
CA GLY A 49 9.15 -11.12 3.04
C GLY A 49 8.99 -10.75 4.53
N LEU A 50 9.41 -11.61 5.46
CA LEU A 50 9.21 -11.39 6.88
C LEU A 50 10.34 -10.56 7.51
N PRO A 51 10.03 -9.72 8.52
CA PRO A 51 11.07 -9.12 9.36
C PRO A 51 11.92 -10.20 10.04
N ASP A 52 13.24 -9.98 10.15
CA ASP A 52 14.20 -10.91 10.77
C ASP A 52 13.74 -11.41 12.15
N MET A 53 13.15 -10.48 12.89
CA MET A 53 12.59 -10.64 14.21
C MET A 53 11.46 -11.68 14.32
N ILE A 54 10.75 -11.95 13.22
CA ILE A 54 9.68 -12.93 13.08
C ILE A 54 10.20 -14.19 12.39
N HIS A 55 11.10 -14.02 11.41
CA HIS A 55 11.68 -15.10 10.62
C HIS A 55 12.25 -16.24 11.49
N GLY A 56 13.10 -15.92 12.46
CA GLY A 56 13.71 -16.95 13.32
C GLY A 56 12.69 -17.75 14.13
N SER A 57 11.69 -17.08 14.71
CA SER A 57 10.63 -17.73 15.49
C SER A 57 9.70 -18.56 14.62
N LEU A 58 9.36 -18.09 13.43
CA LEU A 58 8.52 -18.84 12.50
C LEU A 58 9.19 -20.12 12.00
N VAL A 59 10.48 -20.06 11.64
CA VAL A 59 11.25 -21.24 11.21
C VAL A 59 11.35 -22.28 12.33
N ALA A 60 11.48 -21.83 13.58
CA ALA A 60 11.51 -22.71 14.74
C ALA A 60 10.17 -23.45 14.96
N SER A 61 9.04 -22.80 14.67
CA SER A 61 7.71 -23.39 14.80
C SER A 61 7.40 -24.47 13.75
N LYS A 62 8.18 -24.55 12.66
CA LYS A 62 8.07 -25.58 11.61
C LYS A 62 6.61 -25.82 11.14
N PRO A 63 5.93 -24.79 10.60
CA PRO A 63 4.56 -24.92 10.15
C PRO A 63 4.44 -26.00 9.07
N LYS A 64 3.40 -26.81 9.15
CA LYS A 64 3.11 -27.88 8.18
C LYS A 64 2.51 -27.32 6.89
N MET A 65 1.81 -26.20 6.99
CA MET A 65 1.12 -25.57 5.86
C MET A 65 1.26 -24.05 5.89
N MET A 66 1.06 -23.41 4.72
CA MET A 66 1.13 -21.95 4.58
C MET A 66 0.16 -21.21 5.52
N GLN A 67 -1.05 -21.75 5.72
CA GLN A 67 -2.03 -21.12 6.61
C GLN A 67 -1.53 -21.05 8.07
N GLU A 68 -0.88 -22.10 8.53
CA GLU A 68 -0.27 -22.16 9.86
C GLU A 68 0.91 -21.18 9.96
N ALA A 69 1.72 -21.08 8.90
CA ALA A 69 2.80 -20.10 8.84
C ALA A 69 2.29 -18.64 8.94
N ILE A 70 1.16 -18.36 8.29
CA ILE A 70 0.49 -17.05 8.34
C ILE A 70 -0.04 -16.78 9.76
N GLU A 71 -0.73 -17.74 10.37
CA GLU A 71 -1.28 -17.61 11.71
C GLU A 71 -0.18 -17.35 12.75
N ILE A 72 0.91 -18.13 12.72
CA ILE A 72 2.07 -17.96 13.59
C ILE A 72 2.71 -16.58 13.38
N ALA A 73 2.89 -16.15 12.13
CA ALA A 73 3.48 -14.84 11.84
C ALA A 73 2.61 -13.70 12.40
N THR A 74 1.28 -13.80 12.26
CA THR A 74 0.35 -12.80 12.81
C THR A 74 0.36 -12.75 14.32
N GLU A 75 0.37 -13.91 14.98
CA GLU A 75 0.44 -13.98 16.45
C GLU A 75 1.74 -13.36 16.97
N LEU A 76 2.87 -13.63 16.30
CA LEU A 76 4.16 -13.05 16.66
C LEU A 76 4.17 -11.52 16.49
N MET A 77 3.54 -10.99 15.45
CA MET A 77 3.40 -9.54 15.26
C MET A 77 2.55 -8.90 16.35
N ASP A 78 1.38 -9.48 16.65
CA ASP A 78 0.45 -8.96 17.66
C ASP A 78 1.06 -8.94 19.05
N LYS A 79 1.77 -10.02 19.42
CA LYS A 79 2.49 -10.11 20.70
C LYS A 79 3.52 -8.98 20.85
N LYS A 80 4.20 -8.61 19.76
CA LYS A 80 5.18 -7.51 19.80
C LYS A 80 4.53 -6.15 19.88
N ILE A 81 3.49 -5.90 19.08
CA ILE A 81 2.71 -4.65 19.14
C ILE A 81 2.19 -4.44 20.57
N ARG A 82 1.60 -5.47 21.18
CA ARG A 82 1.13 -5.41 22.57
C ARG A 82 2.25 -5.12 23.57
N THR A 83 3.44 -5.69 23.35
CA THR A 83 4.61 -5.45 24.21
C THR A 83 5.09 -4.00 24.10
N PHE A 84 5.16 -3.45 22.89
CA PHE A 84 5.51 -2.03 22.68
C PHE A 84 4.47 -1.11 23.31
N ALA A 85 3.18 -1.36 23.07
CA ALA A 85 2.09 -0.58 23.68
C ALA A 85 2.16 -0.60 25.22
N LYS A 86 2.46 -1.76 25.83
CA LYS A 86 2.61 -1.87 27.28
C LYS A 86 3.79 -1.05 27.82
N ARG A 87 4.94 -1.05 27.11
CA ARG A 87 6.11 -0.25 27.51
C ARG A 87 5.85 1.25 27.43
N GLU A 88 5.15 1.69 26.38
CA GLU A 88 4.73 3.10 26.24
C GLU A 88 3.85 3.54 27.41
N THR A 89 2.89 2.71 27.84
CA THR A 89 2.01 3.04 28.98
C THR A 89 2.71 3.02 30.35
N ALA A 90 3.81 2.28 30.49
CA ALA A 90 4.57 2.16 31.74
C ALA A 90 5.69 3.20 31.84
N SER A 91 6.03 3.88 30.74
CA SER A 91 7.10 4.90 30.69
C SER A 91 6.55 6.33 30.80
N LYS A 92 5.31 6.49 31.26
CA LYS A 92 4.61 7.78 31.46
C LYS A 92 4.31 7.97 32.94
#